data_AF-A0A535PKS9-F1
#
_entry.id   AF-A0A535PKS9-F1
#
_cell.length_a   1.000
_cell.length_b   1.000
_cell.length_c   1.000
_cell.angle_alpha   90.00
_cell.angle_beta   90.00
_cell.angle_gamma   90.00
#
_symmetry.space_group_name_H-M   'P 1'
#
loop_
_entity.id
_entity.type
_entity.pdbx_description
1 polymer ?
#
loop_
_entity_poly.entity_id
_entity_poly.type
_entity_poly.pdbx_seq_one_letter_code
_entity_poly.pdbx_strand_id
1 'polypeptide(L)'
;MALGRFRTRSSGGRLPGPRPGRPISIVVLGDLMLDVVVAPERPTVAGTDVPGTVRLRPGGSAANVARGLARLGVRVQLVTAVGRDA
;
A
#
# COMPACT_ATOMS: atom_id res chain seq x y z
N MET A 1 -23.26 -13.39 8.26
CA MET A 1 -21.82 -13.09 8.11
C MET A 1 -21.17 -13.16 9.48
N ALA A 2 -20.38 -14.19 9.76
CA ALA A 2 -19.81 -14.42 11.08
C ALA A 2 -18.54 -13.56 11.28
N LEU A 3 -18.57 -12.69 12.30
CA LEU A 3 -17.41 -11.92 12.74
C LEU A 3 -16.41 -12.89 13.41
N GLY A 4 -15.42 -13.36 12.63
CA GLY A 4 -14.37 -14.24 13.11
C GLY A 4 -13.53 -13.53 14.18
N ARG A 5 -13.59 -14.02 15.42
CA ARG A 5 -12.76 -13.53 16.53
C ARG A 5 -11.28 -13.72 16.20
N PHE A 6 -10.57 -12.63 15.91
CA PHE A 6 -9.11 -12.61 15.82
C PHE A 6 -8.53 -12.84 17.22
N ARG A 7 -8.10 -14.07 17.51
CA ARG A 7 -7.32 -14.37 18.72
C ARG A 7 -5.88 -13.94 18.47
N THR A 8 -5.45 -12.82 19.06
CA THR A 8 -4.04 -12.48 19.16
C THR A 8 -3.38 -13.45 20.14
N ARG A 9 -2.81 -14.55 19.66
CA ARG A 9 -1.84 -15.30 20.48
C ARG A 9 -0.57 -14.45 20.53
N SER A 10 -0.42 -13.65 21.59
CA SER A 10 0.89 -13.16 21.99
C SER A 10 1.66 -14.34 22.59
N SER A 11 2.09 -15.29 21.76
CA SER A 11 3.13 -16.23 22.18
C SER A 11 4.37 -15.37 22.43
N GLY A 12 4.74 -15.19 23.70
CA GLY A 12 5.94 -14.46 24.15
C GLY A 12 7.27 -15.11 23.72
N GLY A 13 7.30 -15.80 22.58
CA GLY A 13 8.52 -16.23 21.94
C GLY A 13 9.19 -15.01 21.35
N ARG A 14 10.35 -14.63 21.90
CA ARG A 14 11.26 -13.70 21.23
C ARG A 14 11.44 -14.17 19.79
N LEU A 15 11.22 -13.29 18.83
CA LEU A 15 11.65 -13.56 17.46
C LEU A 15 13.14 -13.92 17.50
N PRO A 16 13.57 -14.99 16.81
CA PRO A 16 14.97 -15.34 16.76
C PRO A 16 15.77 -14.11 16.34
N GLY A 17 16.85 -13.83 17.05
CA GLY A 17 17.70 -12.67 16.79
C GLY A 17 18.21 -12.66 15.34
N PRO A 18 18.63 -11.49 14.83
CA PRO A 18 19.18 -11.39 13.49
C PRO A 18 20.29 -12.42 13.29
N ARG A 19 20.14 -13.29 12.27
CA ARG A 19 21.22 -14.22 11.93
C ARG A 19 22.37 -13.44 11.30
N PRO A 20 23.61 -13.57 11.79
CA PRO A 20 24.74 -12.90 11.16
C PRO A 20 24.85 -13.29 9.67
N GLY A 21 25.06 -12.30 8.82
CA GLY A 21 25.14 -12.47 7.35
C GLY A 21 23.80 -12.50 6.60
N ARG A 22 22.65 -12.48 7.29
CA ARG A 22 21.35 -12.37 6.61
C ARG A 22 20.97 -10.89 6.43
N PRO A 23 20.72 -10.41 5.19
CA PRO A 23 20.30 -9.03 4.96
C PRO A 23 19.01 -8.73 5.72
N ILE A 24 18.92 -7.56 6.34
CA ILE A 24 17.68 -7.10 6.98
C ILE A 24 16.61 -6.98 5.90
N SER A 25 15.47 -7.64 6.13
CA SER A 25 14.30 -7.60 5.27
C SER A 25 13.16 -6.89 5.99
N ILE A 26 12.52 -5.92 5.35
CA ILE A 26 11.37 -5.20 5.89
C ILE A 26 10.09 -5.75 5.27
N VAL A 27 9.08 -6.00 6.11
CA VAL A 27 7.72 -6.29 5.64
C VAL A 27 6.84 -5.11 5.99
N VAL A 28 6.14 -4.58 5.00
CA VAL A 28 5.13 -3.54 5.17
C VAL A 28 3.76 -4.16 4.99
N LEU A 29 2.91 -4.07 6.00
CA LEU A 29 1.53 -4.57 5.96
C LEU A 29 0.57 -3.39 5.93
N GLY A 30 -0.30 -3.33 4.93
CA GLY A 30 -1.28 -2.24 4.84
C GLY A 30 -1.94 -2.12 3.48
N ASP A 31 -2.18 -0.88 3.08
CA ASP A 31 -2.95 -0.49 1.89
C ASP A 31 -2.12 -0.39 0.60
N LEU A 32 -2.81 -0.68 -0.49
CA LEU A 32 -2.46 -0.30 -1.84
C LEU A 32 -3.71 0.32 -2.45
N MET A 33 -3.59 1.57 -2.89
CA MET A 33 -4.71 2.32 -3.49
C MET A 33 -4.43 2.60 -4.96
N LEU A 34 -5.50 2.76 -5.75
CA LEU A 34 -5.43 3.32 -7.09
C LEU A 34 -5.90 4.79 -7.01
N ASP A 35 -4.95 5.72 -7.08
CA ASP A 35 -5.27 7.14 -7.13
C ASP A 35 -5.71 7.49 -8.56
N VAL A 36 -6.94 7.98 -8.69
CA VAL A 36 -7.49 8.53 -9.95
C VAL A 36 -7.31 10.04 -9.92
N VAL A 37 -6.24 10.52 -10.54
CA VAL A 37 -5.90 11.94 -10.56
C VAL A 37 -6.55 12.58 -11.79
N VAL A 38 -7.47 13.51 -11.56
CA VAL A 38 -8.15 14.29 -12.59
C VAL A 38 -7.62 15.71 -12.59
N ALA A 39 -7.12 16.17 -13.73
CA ALA A 39 -6.65 17.53 -13.95
C ALA A 39 -7.53 18.20 -15.02
N PRO A 40 -8.56 18.98 -14.62
CA PRO A 40 -9.44 19.66 -15.55
C PRO A 40 -8.74 20.89 -16.16
N GLU A 41 -9.03 21.19 -17.43
CA GLU A 41 -8.43 22.32 -18.17
C GLU A 41 -8.91 23.69 -17.67
N ARG A 42 -10.04 23.69 -16.96
CA ARG A 42 -10.68 24.87 -16.35
C ARG A 42 -11.37 24.46 -15.04
N PRO A 43 -11.77 25.41 -14.18
CA PRO A 43 -12.51 25.08 -12.96
C PRO A 43 -13.74 24.21 -13.24
N THR A 44 -14.01 23.26 -12.35
CA THR A 44 -15.15 22.36 -12.47
C THR A 44 -16.47 23.10 -12.29
N VAL A 45 -17.45 22.76 -13.10
CA VAL A 45 -18.81 23.32 -13.05
C VAL A 45 -19.78 22.19 -12.75
N ALA A 46 -20.55 22.32 -11.67
CA ALA A 46 -21.46 21.27 -11.20
C ALA A 46 -22.50 20.91 -12.28
N GLY A 47 -22.75 19.60 -12.44
CA GLY A 47 -23.72 19.09 -13.42
C GLY A 47 -23.26 19.16 -14.87
N THR A 48 -21.99 19.44 -15.14
CA THR A 48 -21.43 19.53 -16.50
C THR A 48 -20.14 18.75 -16.63
N ASP A 49 -19.76 18.44 -17.86
CA ASP A 49 -18.45 17.90 -18.19
C ASP A 49 -17.44 19.02 -18.47
N VAL A 50 -16.23 18.84 -17.94
CA VAL A 50 -15.09 19.72 -18.20
C VAL A 50 -13.95 18.89 -18.80
N PRO A 51 -13.48 19.22 -20.02
CA PRO A 51 -12.31 18.58 -20.61
C PRO A 51 -11.11 18.61 -19.66
N GLY A 52 -10.31 17.55 -19.68
CA GLY A 52 -9.21 17.37 -18.77
C GLY A 52 -8.46 16.07 -19.02
N THR A 53 -7.41 15.87 -18.24
CA THR A 53 -6.64 14.63 -18.29
C THR A 53 -6.91 13.78 -17.06
N VAL A 54 -6.97 12.46 -17.27
CA VAL A 54 -7.11 11.47 -16.19
C VAL A 54 -5.85 10.62 -16.16
N ARG A 55 -5.29 10.45 -14.96
CA ARG A 55 -4.10 9.62 -14.74
C ARG A 55 -4.35 8.65 -13.60
N LEU A 56 -4.07 7.38 -13.87
CA LEU A 56 -4.08 6.32 -12.86
C LEU A 56 -2.70 6.22 -12.22
N ARG A 57 -2.63 6.27 -10.90
CA ARG A 57 -1.38 6.27 -10.13
C ARG A 57 -1.49 5.27 -8.97
N PRO A 58 -0.46 4.46 -8.69
CA PRO A 58 -0.43 3.69 -7.44
C PRO A 58 -0.25 4.63 -6.25
N GLY A 59 -1.16 4.50 -5.29
CA GLY A 59 -1.18 5.19 -4.00
C GLY A 59 -1.22 4.21 -2.83
N GLY A 60 -1.60 4.70 -1.65
CA GLY A 60 -1.58 3.94 -0.39
C GLY A 60 -0.36 4.24 0.46
N SER A 61 -0.57 4.41 1.76
CA SER A 61 0.50 4.77 2.70
C SER A 61 1.56 3.67 2.80
N ALA A 62 1.13 2.42 3.00
CA ALA A 62 2.01 1.26 3.06
C ALA A 62 2.74 1.04 1.73
N ALA A 63 2.04 1.14 0.61
CA ALA A 63 2.65 1.06 -0.72
C ALA A 63 3.69 2.15 -0.96
N ASN A 64 3.44 3.39 -0.52
CA ASN A 64 4.40 4.50 -0.62
C ASN A 64 5.65 4.26 0.22
N VAL A 65 5.51 3.77 1.46
CA VAL A 65 6.63 3.40 2.32
C VAL A 65 7.45 2.27 1.70
N ALA A 66 6.80 1.19 1.26
CA ALA A 66 7.47 0.06 0.63
C ALA A 66 8.24 0.50 -0.64
N ARG A 67 7.63 1.34 -1.48
CA ARG A 67 8.29 1.91 -2.66
C ARG A 67 9.50 2.77 -2.29
N GLY A 68 9.40 3.60 -1.26
CA GLY A 68 10.51 4.40 -0.76
C GLY A 68 11.69 3.54 -0.31
N LEU A 69 11.42 2.53 0.51
CA LEU A 69 12.42 1.56 0.98
C LEU A 69 13.09 0.81 -0.18
N ALA A 70 12.31 0.35 -1.16
CA ALA A 70 12.84 -0.33 -2.33
C ALA A 70 13.78 0.58 -3.15
N ARG A 71 13.41 1.86 -3.33
CA ARG A 71 14.25 2.86 -4.03
C ARG A 71 15.58 3.14 -3.32
N LEU A 72 15.63 2.95 -2.00
CA LEU A 72 16.85 3.05 -1.20
C LEU A 72 17.68 1.75 -1.18
N GLY A 73 17.30 0.74 -1.96
CA GLY A 73 18.00 -0.54 -2.03
C GLY A 73 17.67 -1.51 -0.88
N VAL A 74 16.67 -1.20 -0.05
CA VAL A 74 16.26 -2.08 1.05
C VAL A 74 15.46 -3.26 0.49
N ARG A 75 15.76 -4.47 0.96
CA ARG A 75 14.94 -5.65 0.69
C ARG A 75 13.61 -5.52 1.42
N VAL A 76 12.54 -5.18 0.69
CA VAL A 76 11.22 -4.93 1.25
C VAL A 76 10.14 -5.75 0.55
N GLN A 77 9.13 -6.18 1.30
CA GLN A 77 7.93 -6.85 0.80
C GLN A 77 6.69 -6.08 1.27
N LEU A 78 5.76 -5.79 0.35
CA LEU A 78 4.44 -5.26 0.68
C LEU A 78 3.45 -6.42 0.76
N VAL A 79 2.74 -6.53 1.88
CA VAL A 79 1.60 -7.42 2.05
C VAL A 79 0.35 -6.55 2.12
N THR A 80 -0.56 -6.75 1.17
CA THR A 80 -1.78 -5.95 1.03
C THR A 80 -2.89 -6.80 0.42
N ALA A 81 -4.13 -6.33 0.52
CA ALA A 81 -5.26 -6.89 -0.21
C ALA A 81 -5.48 -6.10 -1.50
N VAL A 82 -5.85 -6.79 -2.57
CA VAL A 82 -6.22 -6.18 -3.85
C VAL A 82 -7.64 -6.61 -4.23
N GLY A 83 -8.33 -5.75 -4.98
CA GLY A 83 -9.63 -6.07 -5.56
C GLY A 83 -9.52 -7.16 -6.63
N ARG A 84 -10.68 -7.66 -7.08
CA ARG A 84 -10.81 -8.58 -8.23
C ARG A 84 -11.35 -7.87 -9.47
N ASP A 85 -11.27 -6.55 -9.46
CA ASP A 85 -11.53 -5.65 -10.56
C ASP A 85 -10.37 -5.77 -11.57
N ALA A 86 -10.61 -6.55 -12.62
CA ALA A 86 -9.74 -6.66 -13.79
C ALA A 86 -10.46 -6.07 -15.02
#